data_AF-B9MN30-F1
#
_entry.id   AF-B9MN30-F1
#
_cell.length_a   1.000
_cell.length_b   1.000
_cell.length_c   1.000
_cell.angle_alpha   90.00
_cell.angle_beta   90.00
_cell.angle_gamma   90.00
#
_symmetry.space_group_name_H-M   'P 1'
#
loop_
_entity.id
_entity.type
_entity.pdbx_description
1 polymer ?
#
loop_
_entity_poly.entity_id
_entity_poly.type
_entity_poly.pdbx_seq_one_letter_code
_entity_poly.pdbx_strand_id
1 'polypeptide(L)'
;MNWFCEGFKWQVVEFNYGAELLIKLRNGEEELKIWSIWVYSMLYCATQNRERLTQKLGTREAIKVGEKLNVYVGRDTGYVNWLIQDSHPFPSDIEHWIFPTENYVIEYLGFSPNIVTLEFEKMIEVEEEKVIEGIEFTKMSLEYEKERYKRFKIGIYPKLMSITDITCKGDRLEILMENEIKDYKRKKCYNERVLVTIESGIEAVRITENKRRLLLWLIFWNTKKYDPEDKYFFNVENSEFIRWLEEENGKKFERKVKHYCIFSSTFIVDVISKSKPKIKRLGRKERTI
;
A
#
# COMPACT_ATOMS: atom_id res chain seq x y z
N MET A 1 -33.41 3.32 1.46
CA MET A 1 -33.16 2.13 2.31
C MET A 1 -31.68 2.15 2.66
N ASN A 2 -31.33 2.53 3.89
CA ASN A 2 -29.97 2.79 4.35
C ASN A 2 -29.26 1.48 4.71
N TRP A 3 -28.61 0.85 3.74
CA TRP A 3 -27.78 -0.36 3.99
C TRP A 3 -26.38 -0.01 4.54
N PHE A 4 -26.01 1.27 4.54
CA PHE A 4 -24.67 1.73 4.87
C PHE A 4 -24.33 1.81 6.37
N CYS A 5 -25.33 1.66 7.25
CA CYS A 5 -25.18 1.89 8.70
C CYS A 5 -24.97 0.63 9.54
N GLU A 6 -25.14 -0.59 8.99
CA GLU A 6 -25.13 -1.80 9.83
C GLU A 6 -23.83 -2.63 9.80
N GLY A 7 -22.97 -2.46 8.79
CA GLY A 7 -21.92 -3.47 8.49
C GLY A 7 -20.47 -3.16 8.87
N PHE A 8 -20.05 -1.89 8.95
CA PHE A 8 -18.63 -1.54 9.09
C PHE A 8 -18.40 -0.62 10.29
N LYS A 9 -18.28 -1.22 11.47
CA LYS A 9 -18.02 -0.51 12.75
C LYS A 9 -16.55 -0.39 13.10
N TRP A 10 -15.69 -1.07 12.34
CA TRP A 10 -14.25 -1.08 12.57
C TRP A 10 -13.60 0.12 11.89
N GLN A 11 -12.77 0.84 12.63
CA GLN A 11 -11.93 1.93 12.14
C GLN A 11 -10.49 1.45 12.06
N VAL A 12 -9.80 1.75 10.96
CA VAL A 12 -8.34 1.59 10.92
C VAL A 12 -7.72 2.66 11.80
N VAL A 13 -6.99 2.23 12.82
CA VAL A 13 -6.29 3.13 13.76
C VAL A 13 -4.81 3.21 13.43
N GLU A 14 -4.24 2.11 12.97
CA GLU A 14 -2.82 2.02 12.66
C GLU A 14 -2.60 0.95 11.59
N PHE A 15 -1.82 1.31 10.58
CA PHE A 15 -1.24 0.38 9.64
C PHE A 15 0.28 0.44 9.83
N ASN A 16 0.91 -0.72 9.95
CA ASN A 16 2.36 -0.84 10.00
C ASN A 16 2.83 -1.84 8.95
N TYR A 17 4.04 -1.62 8.45
CA TYR A 17 4.66 -2.53 7.51
C TYR A 17 6.14 -2.67 7.86
N GLY A 18 6.53 -3.86 8.32
CA GLY A 18 7.86 -4.11 8.88
C GLY A 18 7.89 -5.38 9.72
N ALA A 19 8.44 -5.30 10.92
CA ALA A 19 8.77 -6.49 11.71
C ALA A 19 7.56 -7.35 12.06
N GLU A 20 6.39 -6.79 12.36
CA GLU A 20 5.37 -7.58 13.07
C GLU A 20 3.90 -7.15 12.74
N LEU A 21 3.44 -5.93 12.97
CA LEU A 21 2.01 -5.59 12.78
C LEU A 21 1.65 -5.24 11.33
N LEU A 22 0.55 -5.81 10.77
CA LEU A 22 0.00 -5.39 9.47
C LEU A 22 -1.08 -4.32 9.63
N ILE A 23 -2.20 -4.61 10.27
CA ILE A 23 -3.33 -3.67 10.42
C ILE A 23 -3.88 -3.76 11.84
N LYS A 24 -4.15 -2.60 12.47
CA LYS A 24 -4.90 -2.49 13.72
C LYS A 24 -6.24 -1.82 13.45
N LEU A 25 -7.31 -2.52 13.82
CA LEU A 25 -8.69 -2.06 13.77
C LEU A 25 -9.23 -1.83 15.19
N ARG A 26 -10.13 -0.86 15.34
CA ARG A 26 -10.84 -0.58 16.60
C ARG A 26 -12.34 -0.40 16.36
N ASN A 27 -13.15 -0.91 17.28
CA ASN A 27 -14.59 -0.68 17.34
C ASN A 27 -15.01 -0.52 18.81
N GLY A 28 -15.23 0.71 19.26
CA GLY A 28 -15.41 1.00 20.69
C GLY A 28 -14.16 0.62 21.50
N GLU A 29 -14.31 -0.26 22.49
CA GLU A 29 -13.21 -0.78 23.33
C GLU A 29 -12.54 -2.02 22.71
N GLU A 30 -13.14 -2.63 21.68
CA GLU A 30 -12.59 -3.81 21.01
C GLU A 30 -11.43 -3.42 20.07
N GLU A 31 -10.32 -4.16 20.14
CA GLU A 31 -9.19 -4.04 19.21
C GLU A 31 -8.94 -5.37 18.49
N LEU A 32 -8.75 -5.28 17.19
CA LEU A 32 -8.43 -6.42 16.33
C LEU A 32 -7.15 -6.14 15.57
N LYS A 33 -6.22 -7.08 15.57
CA LYS A 33 -4.98 -7.00 14.79
C LYS A 33 -5.00 -8.03 13.68
N ILE A 34 -4.71 -7.59 12.47
CA ILE A 34 -4.51 -8.46 11.31
C ILE A 34 -2.99 -8.57 11.11
N TRP A 35 -2.52 -9.78 10.89
CA TRP A 35 -1.12 -10.13 10.72
C TRP A 35 -0.97 -10.93 9.44
N SER A 36 0.08 -10.67 8.69
CA SER A 36 0.49 -11.57 7.62
C SER A 36 2.00 -11.59 7.53
N ILE A 37 2.54 -12.78 7.30
CA ILE A 37 3.96 -13.01 7.18
C ILE A 37 4.50 -12.46 5.85
N TRP A 38 3.70 -12.50 4.78
CA TRP A 38 4.18 -12.30 3.40
C TRP A 38 3.20 -11.40 2.64
N VAL A 39 3.64 -10.18 2.31
CA VAL A 39 2.79 -9.15 1.73
C VAL A 39 3.40 -8.64 0.44
N TYR A 40 2.78 -8.99 -0.69
CA TYR A 40 3.27 -8.64 -2.01
C TYR A 40 2.87 -7.22 -2.42
N SER A 41 1.63 -6.86 -2.11
CA SER A 41 1.15 -5.50 -2.30
C SER A 41 0.06 -5.18 -1.29
N MET A 42 0.00 -3.91 -0.92
CA MET A 42 -1.08 -3.38 -0.14
C MET A 42 -1.53 -2.04 -0.70
N LEU A 43 -2.83 -1.86 -0.78
CA LEU A 43 -3.47 -0.62 -1.13
C LEU A 43 -4.35 -0.20 0.05
N TYR A 44 -4.13 1.02 0.49
CA TYR A 44 -4.83 1.69 1.57
C TYR A 44 -5.48 2.94 0.98
N CYS A 45 -6.79 2.90 0.73
CA CYS A 45 -7.53 3.97 0.07
C CYS A 45 -8.52 4.65 1.02
N ALA A 46 -8.56 5.99 0.98
CA ALA A 46 -9.56 6.79 1.66
C ALA A 46 -10.96 6.50 1.13
N THR A 47 -11.95 6.67 1.99
CA THR A 47 -13.31 6.08 1.89
C THR A 47 -14.23 6.61 0.82
N GLN A 48 -13.84 7.62 0.04
CA GLN A 48 -14.71 8.12 -1.04
C GLN A 48 -14.93 7.07 -2.15
N ASN A 49 -14.05 6.06 -2.23
CA ASN A 49 -14.17 4.88 -3.10
C ASN A 49 -15.15 3.79 -2.58
N ARG A 50 -15.80 4.01 -1.43
CA ARG A 50 -16.56 2.98 -0.69
C ARG A 50 -17.87 2.58 -1.36
N GLU A 51 -18.61 3.49 -2.00
CA GLU A 51 -19.99 3.20 -2.43
C GLU A 51 -20.07 2.12 -3.50
N ARG A 52 -19.29 2.25 -4.59
CA ARG A 52 -19.31 1.30 -5.70
C ARG A 52 -18.71 -0.06 -5.33
N LEU A 53 -17.58 -0.05 -4.62
CA LEU A 53 -16.96 -1.27 -4.13
C LEU A 53 -17.89 -2.00 -3.16
N THR A 54 -18.51 -1.27 -2.22
CA THR A 54 -19.45 -1.86 -1.26
C THR A 54 -20.74 -2.33 -1.93
N GLN A 55 -21.25 -1.67 -2.96
CA GLN A 55 -22.39 -2.16 -3.75
C GLN A 55 -22.03 -3.48 -4.46
N LYS A 56 -20.83 -3.56 -5.07
CA LYS A 56 -20.35 -4.78 -5.74
C LYS A 56 -20.08 -5.93 -4.76
N LEU A 57 -19.55 -5.63 -3.57
CA LEU A 57 -19.27 -6.62 -2.52
C LEU A 57 -20.51 -7.00 -1.70
N GLY A 58 -21.47 -6.09 -1.54
CA GLY A 58 -22.68 -6.29 -0.74
C GLY A 58 -23.65 -7.31 -1.33
N THR A 59 -23.48 -7.67 -2.61
CA THR A 59 -24.19 -8.80 -3.23
C THR A 59 -23.45 -10.12 -3.07
N ARG A 60 -22.30 -10.14 -2.39
CA ARG A 60 -21.45 -11.31 -2.19
C ARG A 60 -21.45 -11.73 -0.73
N GLU A 61 -21.31 -13.02 -0.50
CA GLU A 61 -21.17 -13.54 0.86
C GLU A 61 -19.81 -13.15 1.42
N ALA A 62 -19.80 -12.60 2.63
CA ALA A 62 -18.58 -12.18 3.31
C ALA A 62 -18.07 -13.29 4.25
N ILE A 63 -16.75 -13.40 4.37
CA ILE A 63 -16.12 -14.15 5.45
C ILE A 63 -16.24 -13.31 6.72
N LYS A 64 -17.01 -13.81 7.70
CA LYS A 64 -17.19 -13.14 8.98
C LYS A 64 -16.03 -13.47 9.91
N VAL A 65 -15.38 -12.42 10.41
CA VAL A 65 -14.35 -12.52 11.44
C VAL A 65 -14.87 -11.87 12.72
N GLY A 66 -14.89 -12.66 13.79
CA GLY A 66 -15.53 -12.25 15.04
C GLY A 66 -17.01 -11.93 14.81
N GLU A 67 -17.58 -11.06 15.64
CA GLU A 67 -19.01 -10.74 15.53
C GLU A 67 -19.35 -9.73 14.42
N LYS A 68 -18.37 -8.96 13.91
CA LYS A 68 -18.67 -7.70 13.19
C LYS A 68 -17.72 -7.33 12.04
N LEU A 69 -16.64 -8.07 11.76
CA LEU A 69 -15.75 -7.75 10.64
C LEU A 69 -16.12 -8.60 9.42
N ASN A 70 -16.54 -7.96 8.34
CA ASN A 70 -16.76 -8.61 7.05
C ASN A 70 -15.48 -8.49 6.22
N VAL A 71 -14.98 -9.62 5.74
CA VAL A 71 -13.80 -9.72 4.89
C VAL A 71 -14.18 -10.42 3.59
N TYR A 72 -13.56 -10.02 2.49
CA TYR A 72 -13.79 -10.62 1.17
C TYR A 72 -12.47 -11.11 0.58
N VAL A 73 -12.54 -12.22 -0.16
CA VAL A 73 -11.41 -12.76 -0.91
C VAL A 73 -11.79 -12.78 -2.38
N GLY A 74 -10.93 -12.25 -3.23
CA GLY A 74 -11.12 -12.20 -4.68
C GLY A 74 -10.00 -12.88 -5.46
N ARG A 75 -10.33 -13.27 -6.70
CA ARG A 75 -9.40 -13.67 -7.75
C ARG A 75 -9.72 -12.91 -9.03
N ASP A 76 -8.72 -12.75 -9.90
CA ASP A 76 -8.84 -12.02 -11.18
C ASP A 76 -9.48 -10.63 -11.07
N THR A 77 -9.28 -9.97 -9.94
CA THR A 77 -9.84 -8.63 -9.69
C THR A 77 -9.09 -7.56 -10.48
N GLY A 78 -9.72 -6.40 -10.71
CA GLY A 78 -9.08 -5.27 -11.38
C GLY A 78 -7.73 -4.83 -10.75
N TYR A 79 -7.61 -4.86 -9.42
CA TYR A 79 -6.38 -4.52 -8.70
C TYR A 79 -5.26 -5.56 -8.91
N VAL A 80 -5.61 -6.84 -8.88
CA VAL A 80 -4.74 -7.99 -9.20
C VAL A 80 -4.23 -7.85 -10.64
N ASN A 81 -5.14 -7.68 -11.60
CA ASN A 81 -4.79 -7.54 -13.02
C ASN A 81 -3.91 -6.31 -13.26
N TRP A 82 -4.17 -5.20 -12.56
CA TRP A 82 -3.36 -4.00 -12.65
C TRP A 82 -1.92 -4.19 -12.13
N LEU A 83 -1.74 -4.89 -11.02
CA LEU A 83 -0.40 -5.18 -10.49
C LEU A 83 0.36 -6.20 -11.32
N ILE A 84 -0.37 -7.13 -11.94
CA ILE A 84 0.18 -8.29 -12.65
C ILE A 84 0.41 -8.01 -14.13
N GLN A 85 -0.11 -6.91 -14.67
CA GLN A 85 0.15 -6.49 -16.05
C GLN A 85 1.68 -6.54 -16.32
N ASP A 86 2.08 -7.58 -17.05
CA ASP A 86 3.42 -8.03 -17.46
C ASP A 86 4.30 -8.85 -16.49
N SER A 87 3.89 -9.20 -15.27
CA SER A 87 4.67 -10.13 -14.42
C SER A 87 4.22 -11.59 -14.60
N HIS A 88 4.88 -12.30 -15.52
CA HIS A 88 4.74 -13.73 -15.72
C HIS A 88 5.51 -14.54 -14.65
N PRO A 89 4.94 -15.64 -14.08
CA PRO A 89 3.56 -15.82 -13.65
C PRO A 89 3.33 -15.27 -12.22
N PHE A 90 2.10 -14.86 -11.95
CA PHE A 90 1.67 -14.61 -10.57
C PHE A 90 1.48 -15.96 -9.85
N PRO A 91 2.02 -16.12 -8.63
CA PRO A 91 1.82 -17.35 -7.88
C PRO A 91 0.33 -17.64 -7.66
N SER A 92 -0.09 -18.88 -7.94
CA SER A 92 -1.49 -19.32 -7.85
C SER A 92 -2.02 -19.39 -6.42
N ASP A 93 -1.14 -19.26 -5.44
CA ASP A 93 -1.38 -19.25 -4.01
C ASP A 93 -1.55 -17.85 -3.42
N ILE A 94 -1.45 -16.78 -4.23
CA ILE A 94 -1.73 -15.42 -3.75
C ILE A 94 -3.22 -15.13 -3.78
N GLU A 95 -3.73 -14.69 -2.63
CA GLU A 95 -5.12 -14.29 -2.45
C GLU A 95 -5.23 -12.77 -2.43
N HIS A 96 -6.34 -12.25 -2.98
CA HIS A 96 -6.70 -10.84 -2.85
C HIS A 96 -7.71 -10.64 -1.73
N TRP A 97 -7.24 -10.12 -0.62
CA TRP A 97 -8.04 -9.83 0.56
C TRP A 97 -8.52 -8.38 0.57
N ILE A 98 -9.81 -8.18 0.84
CA ILE A 98 -10.43 -6.86 0.90
C ILE A 98 -11.05 -6.67 2.29
N PHE A 99 -10.53 -5.69 3.02
CA PHE A 99 -10.97 -5.29 4.36
C PHE A 99 -11.67 -3.94 4.29
N PRO A 100 -13.00 -3.92 4.09
CA PRO A 100 -13.78 -2.70 4.22
C PRO A 100 -13.87 -2.27 5.68
N THR A 101 -13.53 -1.01 5.94
CA THR A 101 -13.63 -0.37 7.26
C THR A 101 -14.44 0.92 7.16
N GLU A 102 -14.70 1.57 8.30
CA GLU A 102 -15.47 2.80 8.32
C GLU A 102 -14.78 3.94 7.56
N ASN A 103 -13.45 4.03 7.69
CA ASN A 103 -12.63 5.15 7.23
C ASN A 103 -11.71 4.80 6.03
N TYR A 104 -11.40 3.53 5.81
CA TYR A 104 -10.55 3.08 4.69
C TYR A 104 -11.02 1.74 4.09
N VAL A 105 -10.58 1.47 2.87
CA VAL A 105 -10.57 0.11 2.32
C VAL A 105 -9.12 -0.34 2.22
N ILE A 106 -8.84 -1.52 2.74
CA ILE A 106 -7.52 -2.15 2.63
C ILE A 106 -7.62 -3.33 1.69
N GLU A 107 -6.88 -3.25 0.59
CA GLU A 107 -6.73 -4.33 -0.39
C GLU A 107 -5.33 -4.91 -0.25
N TYR A 108 -5.27 -6.18 0.12
CA TYR A 108 -4.05 -6.90 0.48
C TYR A 108 -3.84 -8.09 -0.46
N LEU A 109 -2.65 -8.20 -1.03
CA LEU A 109 -2.25 -9.34 -1.85
C LEU A 109 -1.17 -10.14 -1.13
N GLY A 110 -1.50 -11.39 -0.81
CA GLY A 110 -0.58 -12.37 -0.27
C GLY A 110 -1.26 -13.58 0.32
N PHE A 111 -0.59 -14.21 1.26
CA PHE A 111 -1.10 -15.41 1.94
C PHE A 111 -2.20 -15.05 2.93
N SER A 112 -3.02 -16.04 3.28
CA SER A 112 -4.10 -15.88 4.24
C SER A 112 -3.60 -15.21 5.53
N PRO A 113 -4.19 -14.08 5.94
CA PRO A 113 -3.75 -13.37 7.13
C PRO A 113 -4.28 -14.06 8.40
N ASN A 114 -3.50 -13.93 9.47
CA ASN A 114 -3.93 -14.28 10.81
C ASN A 114 -4.67 -13.10 11.44
N ILE A 115 -5.73 -13.40 12.17
CA ILE A 115 -6.43 -12.43 12.99
C ILE A 115 -6.14 -12.73 14.46
N VAL A 116 -5.59 -11.71 15.10
CA VAL A 116 -5.11 -11.74 16.48
C VAL A 116 -5.98 -10.81 17.30
N THR A 117 -6.67 -11.36 18.28
CA THR A 117 -7.37 -10.63 19.33
C THR A 117 -6.57 -10.70 20.63
N LEU A 118 -7.08 -10.12 21.71
CA LEU A 118 -6.50 -10.32 23.04
C LEU A 118 -6.64 -11.77 23.55
N GLU A 119 -7.62 -12.51 23.02
CA GLU A 119 -8.05 -13.80 23.56
C GLU A 119 -7.57 -14.99 22.71
N PHE A 120 -7.25 -14.78 21.43
CA PHE A 120 -6.79 -15.83 20.53
C PHE A 120 -6.09 -15.28 19.28
N GLU A 121 -5.29 -16.15 18.65
CA GLU A 121 -4.84 -16.01 17.27
C GLU A 121 -5.55 -17.08 16.43
N LYS A 122 -6.20 -16.67 15.35
CA LYS A 122 -6.88 -17.57 14.41
C LYS A 122 -6.58 -17.17 12.97
N MET A 123 -6.18 -18.15 12.16
CA MET A 123 -6.07 -17.99 10.71
C MET A 123 -7.46 -17.88 10.09
N ILE A 124 -7.64 -16.97 9.13
CA ILE A 124 -8.89 -16.93 8.37
C ILE A 124 -8.86 -18.07 7.36
N GLU A 125 -9.80 -19.00 7.47
CA GLU A 125 -9.99 -20.05 6.48
C GLU A 125 -10.80 -19.50 5.30
N VAL A 126 -10.30 -19.73 4.08
CA VAL A 126 -10.98 -19.36 2.84
C VAL A 126 -11.73 -20.58 2.32
N GLU A 127 -13.05 -20.49 2.30
CA GLU A 127 -13.89 -21.45 1.59
C GLU A 127 -13.91 -21.08 0.09
N GLU A 128 -13.58 -22.01 -0.81
CA GLU A 128 -13.48 -21.75 -2.25
C GLU A 128 -14.77 -21.12 -2.83
N GLU A 129 -15.93 -21.53 -2.32
CA GLU A 129 -17.26 -21.05 -2.72
C GLU A 129 -17.52 -19.58 -2.32
N LYS A 130 -16.75 -19.03 -1.37
CA LYS A 130 -16.80 -17.61 -0.97
C LYS A 130 -15.80 -16.74 -1.73
N VAL A 131 -14.94 -17.33 -2.57
CA VAL A 131 -13.99 -16.58 -3.40
C VAL A 131 -14.74 -15.87 -4.51
N ILE A 132 -14.51 -14.57 -4.65
CA ILE A 132 -15.17 -13.78 -5.67
C ILE A 132 -14.31 -13.72 -6.93
N GLU A 133 -14.80 -14.34 -7.99
CA GLU A 133 -14.12 -14.39 -9.30
C GLU A 133 -14.40 -13.14 -10.14
N GLY A 134 -13.35 -12.63 -10.80
CA GLY A 134 -13.47 -11.75 -11.95
C GLY A 134 -14.17 -10.41 -11.70
N ILE A 135 -14.08 -9.85 -10.50
CA ILE A 135 -14.58 -8.47 -10.30
C ILE A 135 -13.63 -7.50 -11.00
N GLU A 136 -13.95 -7.19 -12.25
CA GLU A 136 -13.37 -6.05 -12.94
C GLU A 136 -13.89 -4.76 -12.30
N PHE A 137 -13.01 -4.10 -11.55
CA PHE A 137 -13.31 -2.78 -11.00
C PHE A 137 -13.15 -1.69 -12.06
N THR A 138 -12.24 -1.86 -13.03
CA THR A 138 -11.88 -0.79 -13.98
C THR A 138 -11.58 -1.23 -15.40
N LYS A 139 -11.80 -0.30 -16.34
CA LYS A 139 -11.27 -0.32 -17.72
C LYS A 139 -10.03 0.55 -17.77
N MET A 140 -8.93 0.12 -17.15
CA MET A 140 -7.68 0.88 -17.25
C MET A 140 -7.07 0.71 -18.64
N SER A 141 -6.88 1.82 -19.35
CA SER A 141 -6.23 1.86 -20.67
C SER A 141 -4.71 1.77 -20.54
N LEU A 142 -4.04 1.26 -21.59
CA LEU A 142 -2.57 1.13 -21.75
C LEU A 142 -1.79 2.48 -21.77
N GLU A 143 -2.25 3.52 -21.07
CA GLU A 143 -1.72 4.88 -21.20
C GLU A 143 -0.55 5.20 -20.23
N TYR A 144 0.05 4.20 -19.58
CA TYR A 144 1.25 4.36 -18.75
C TYR A 144 2.41 5.07 -19.46
N GLU A 145 2.55 4.89 -20.77
CA GLU A 145 3.54 5.60 -21.59
C GLU A 145 3.42 7.13 -21.49
N LYS A 146 2.27 7.64 -21.03
CA LYS A 146 2.00 9.07 -20.85
C LYS A 146 2.38 9.60 -19.46
N GLU A 147 2.67 8.73 -18.48
CA GLU A 147 3.11 9.16 -17.14
C GLU A 147 4.51 9.78 -17.20
N ARG A 148 4.71 10.90 -16.51
CA ARG A 148 6.01 11.57 -16.45
C ARG A 148 6.50 11.69 -15.01
N TYR A 149 7.67 11.15 -14.75
CA TYR A 149 8.27 11.09 -13.41
C TYR A 149 9.24 12.26 -13.21
N LYS A 150 8.82 13.28 -12.46
CA LYS A 150 9.65 14.44 -12.13
C LYS A 150 10.25 14.30 -10.73
N ARG A 151 11.59 14.23 -10.66
CA ARG A 151 12.31 14.27 -9.37
C ARG A 151 11.95 15.54 -8.61
N PHE A 152 11.68 15.44 -7.31
CA PHE A 152 11.44 16.62 -6.46
C PHE A 152 12.39 16.74 -5.27
N LYS A 153 13.44 15.91 -5.26
CA LYS A 153 14.46 15.95 -4.20
C LYS A 153 15.82 15.55 -4.76
N ILE A 154 16.77 16.47 -4.66
CA ILE A 154 18.12 16.36 -5.19
C ILE A 154 19.03 16.91 -4.11
N GLY A 155 19.91 16.07 -3.56
CA GLY A 155 20.91 16.51 -2.59
C GLY A 155 21.26 15.46 -1.55
N ILE A 156 22.34 14.71 -1.84
CA ILE A 156 23.19 13.99 -0.87
C ILE A 156 22.52 12.78 -0.17
N TYR A 157 21.98 11.83 -0.94
CA TYR A 157 21.58 10.52 -0.39
C TYR A 157 22.63 9.46 -0.75
N PRO A 158 22.97 8.54 0.17
CA PRO A 158 23.82 7.41 -0.17
C PRO A 158 23.10 6.47 -1.15
N LYS A 159 23.85 5.64 -1.89
CA LYS A 159 23.29 4.64 -2.83
C LYS A 159 22.33 3.65 -2.12
N LEU A 160 21.26 3.29 -2.84
CA LEU A 160 20.10 2.43 -2.53
C LEU A 160 19.72 2.27 -1.03
N MET A 161 18.80 3.09 -0.51
CA MET A 161 18.19 2.86 0.82
C MET A 161 17.07 1.81 0.76
N SER A 162 16.88 1.04 1.83
CA SER A 162 15.76 0.12 2.03
C SER A 162 14.66 0.79 2.86
N ILE A 163 13.39 0.61 2.49
CA ILE A 163 12.29 0.93 3.40
C ILE A 163 12.23 -0.15 4.48
N THR A 164 12.29 0.26 5.74
CA THR A 164 12.28 -0.65 6.90
C THR A 164 11.00 -0.57 7.71
N ASP A 165 10.29 0.55 7.62
CA ASP A 165 9.03 0.76 8.33
C ASP A 165 8.14 1.74 7.56
N ILE A 166 6.84 1.45 7.54
CA ILE A 166 5.81 2.35 7.04
C ILE A 166 4.68 2.37 8.06
N THR A 167 4.40 3.54 8.64
CA THR A 167 3.34 3.71 9.63
C THR A 167 2.30 4.69 9.10
N CYS A 168 1.05 4.26 8.99
CA CYS A 168 -0.09 5.15 8.76
C CYS A 168 -0.94 5.23 10.03
N LYS A 169 -1.10 6.45 10.57
CA LYS A 169 -1.90 6.74 11.78
C LYS A 169 -2.87 7.86 11.47
N GLY A 170 -4.14 7.51 11.27
CA GLY A 170 -5.13 8.44 10.71
C GLY A 170 -4.68 8.94 9.34
N ASP A 171 -4.61 10.27 9.17
CA ASP A 171 -4.21 10.92 7.92
C ASP A 171 -2.69 11.17 7.82
N ARG A 172 -1.90 10.71 8.80
CA ARG A 172 -0.44 10.87 8.82
C ARG A 172 0.24 9.58 8.34
N LEU A 173 1.17 9.73 7.42
CA LEU A 173 2.05 8.67 6.93
C LEU A 173 3.49 8.98 7.27
N GLU A 174 4.17 7.97 7.80
CA GLU A 174 5.61 7.98 8.08
C GLU A 174 6.26 6.81 7.35
N ILE A 175 7.36 7.08 6.64
CA ILE A 175 8.15 6.06 5.96
C ILE A 175 9.59 6.20 6.41
N LEU A 176 10.10 5.17 7.07
CA LEU A 176 11.47 5.07 7.51
C LEU A 176 12.28 4.32 6.45
N MET A 177 13.35 4.97 6.00
CA MET A 177 14.32 4.41 5.07
C MET A 177 15.68 4.32 5.75
N GLU A 178 16.34 3.18 5.61
CA GLU A 178 17.67 2.94 6.18
C GLU A 178 18.65 2.47 5.10
N ASN A 179 19.91 2.86 5.24
CA ASN A 179 21.02 2.31 4.46
C ASN A 179 22.13 1.83 5.39
N GLU A 180 22.54 0.58 5.20
CA GLU A 180 23.64 -0.02 5.95
C GLU A 180 24.98 0.45 5.36
N ILE A 181 25.77 1.16 6.16
CA ILE A 181 27.11 1.63 5.79
C ILE A 181 28.12 0.82 6.58
N LYS A 182 28.89 0.00 5.86
CA LYS A 182 29.99 -0.80 6.42
C LYS A 182 31.30 -0.02 6.33
N ASP A 183 31.88 0.33 7.47
CA ASP A 183 33.22 0.89 7.58
C ASP A 183 34.21 -0.24 7.91
N TYR A 184 34.76 -0.85 6.87
CA TYR A 184 35.73 -1.95 6.99
C TYR A 184 37.00 -1.55 7.72
N LYS A 185 37.42 -0.27 7.65
CA LYS A 185 38.64 0.20 8.33
C LYS A 185 38.43 0.26 9.84
N ARG A 186 37.23 0.65 10.28
CA ARG A 186 36.90 0.75 11.71
C ARG A 186 36.18 -0.48 12.27
N LYS A 187 35.89 -1.50 11.44
CA LYS A 187 35.02 -2.64 11.78
C LYS A 187 33.68 -2.20 12.37
N LYS A 188 33.13 -1.08 11.88
CA LYS A 188 31.88 -0.51 12.36
C LYS A 188 30.80 -0.60 11.29
N CYS A 189 29.59 -0.86 11.73
CA CYS A 189 28.40 -0.77 10.90
C CYS A 189 27.51 0.37 11.40
N TYR A 190 27.02 1.20 10.47
CA TYR A 190 26.11 2.30 10.78
C TYR A 190 24.89 2.21 9.88
N ASN A 191 23.71 2.52 10.44
CA ASN A 191 22.52 2.75 9.63
C ASN A 191 22.34 4.25 9.44
N GLU A 192 22.43 4.72 8.20
CA GLU A 192 21.95 6.05 7.85
C GLU A 192 20.44 6.02 7.69
N ARG A 193 19.74 6.92 8.41
CA ARG A 193 18.28 6.89 8.51
C ARG A 193 17.65 8.16 7.92
N VAL A 194 16.58 7.98 7.15
CA VAL A 194 15.78 9.04 6.55
C VAL A 194 14.31 8.80 6.87
N LEU A 195 13.63 9.83 7.36
CA LEU A 195 12.19 9.82 7.62
C LEU A 195 11.48 10.68 6.59
N VAL A 196 10.51 10.09 5.90
CA VAL A 196 9.58 10.77 5.02
C VAL A 196 8.24 10.88 5.75
N THR A 197 7.66 12.08 5.81
CA THR A 197 6.41 12.32 6.52
C THR A 197 5.43 13.04 5.61
N ILE A 198 4.19 12.58 5.58
CA ILE A 198 3.03 13.26 4.98
C ILE A 198 2.03 13.47 6.11
N GLU A 199 1.74 14.72 6.43
CA GLU A 199 1.05 15.08 7.68
C GLU A 199 -0.47 14.96 7.61
N SER A 200 -1.05 15.07 6.41
CA SER A 200 -2.51 15.05 6.22
C SER A 200 -2.92 14.94 4.75
N GLY A 201 -4.21 14.71 4.52
CA GLY A 201 -4.83 14.77 3.19
C GLY A 201 -4.36 13.66 2.27
N ILE A 202 -4.17 12.47 2.84
CA ILE A 202 -3.86 11.24 2.12
C ILE A 202 -5.16 10.69 1.55
N GLU A 203 -5.20 10.48 0.24
CA GLU A 203 -6.33 9.85 -0.46
C GLU A 203 -6.06 8.37 -0.72
N ALA A 204 -4.81 8.00 -0.96
CA ALA A 204 -4.41 6.60 -1.10
C ALA A 204 -2.92 6.41 -0.82
N VAL A 205 -2.56 5.24 -0.30
CA VAL A 205 -1.19 4.75 -0.18
C VAL A 205 -1.15 3.35 -0.78
N ARG A 206 -0.23 3.11 -1.70
CA ARG A 206 0.06 1.77 -2.22
C ARG A 206 1.50 1.41 -1.88
N ILE A 207 1.71 0.19 -1.42
CA ILE A 207 3.01 -0.38 -1.11
C ILE A 207 3.14 -1.65 -1.93
N THR A 208 4.17 -1.75 -2.76
CA THR A 208 4.39 -2.91 -3.63
C THR A 208 5.85 -3.33 -3.55
N GLU A 209 6.10 -4.64 -3.52
CA GLU A 209 7.46 -5.16 -3.63
C GLU A 209 8.14 -4.66 -4.91
N ASN A 210 9.37 -4.14 -4.79
CA ASN A 210 10.08 -3.52 -5.90
C ASN A 210 10.26 -4.49 -7.09
N LYS A 211 10.52 -5.78 -6.81
CA LYS A 211 10.71 -6.81 -7.84
C LYS A 211 9.43 -7.14 -8.64
N ARG A 212 8.25 -6.74 -8.15
CA ARG A 212 6.96 -7.10 -8.74
C ARG A 212 6.37 -6.02 -9.63
N ARG A 213 6.84 -4.76 -9.54
CA ARG A 213 6.40 -3.70 -10.47
C ARG A 213 7.24 -3.70 -11.75
N LEU A 214 7.11 -4.78 -12.53
CA LEU A 214 7.91 -5.06 -13.74
C LEU A 214 7.87 -3.91 -14.75
N LEU A 215 6.70 -3.27 -14.92
CA LEU A 215 6.49 -2.15 -15.84
C LEU A 215 7.28 -0.88 -15.48
N LEU A 216 7.40 -0.54 -14.19
CA LEU A 216 8.28 0.55 -13.79
C LEU A 216 9.74 0.19 -14.05
N TRP A 217 10.10 -1.06 -13.74
CA TRP A 217 11.43 -1.59 -14.01
C TRP A 217 11.79 -1.45 -15.50
N LEU A 218 10.86 -1.79 -16.39
CA LEU A 218 10.97 -1.58 -17.83
C LEU A 218 11.04 -0.10 -18.21
N ILE A 219 10.20 0.80 -17.67
CA ILE A 219 10.26 2.24 -17.97
C ILE A 219 11.61 2.85 -17.54
N PHE A 220 12.14 2.49 -16.38
CA PHE A 220 13.45 2.97 -15.92
C PHE A 220 14.63 2.36 -16.68
N TRP A 221 14.53 1.11 -17.14
CA TRP A 221 15.57 0.48 -17.97
C TRP A 221 15.54 0.95 -19.43
N ASN A 222 14.36 1.06 -20.05
CA ASN A 222 14.22 1.45 -21.45
C ASN A 222 14.50 2.94 -21.65
N THR A 223 14.34 3.75 -20.60
CA THR A 223 14.86 5.11 -20.61
C THR A 223 16.33 5.12 -20.18
N LYS A 224 17.26 5.00 -21.14
CA LYS A 224 18.69 5.39 -21.00
C LYS A 224 18.93 6.82 -20.43
N LYS A 225 17.86 7.56 -20.09
CA LYS A 225 17.82 8.91 -19.49
C LYS A 225 17.71 8.89 -17.96
N TYR A 226 17.35 7.78 -17.32
CA TYR A 226 17.13 7.74 -15.88
C TYR A 226 17.95 6.64 -15.22
N ASP A 227 19.26 6.88 -15.09
CA ASP A 227 20.11 6.09 -14.20
C ASP A 227 19.46 6.03 -12.79
N PRO A 228 19.00 4.86 -12.33
CA PRO A 228 18.28 4.73 -11.07
C PRO A 228 19.19 4.93 -9.85
N GLU A 229 20.51 4.99 -10.03
CA GLU A 229 21.49 4.99 -8.94
C GLU A 229 21.33 6.13 -7.90
N ASP A 230 20.56 7.19 -8.19
CA ASP A 230 20.42 8.37 -7.31
C ASP A 230 18.98 8.91 -7.15
N LYS A 231 17.92 8.12 -7.42
CA LYS A 231 16.53 8.63 -7.51
C LYS A 231 15.53 7.91 -6.60
N TYR A 232 15.16 8.54 -5.49
CA TYR A 232 14.23 7.95 -4.51
C TYR A 232 12.83 8.56 -4.49
N PHE A 233 12.64 9.77 -5.03
CA PHE A 233 11.41 10.55 -4.82
C PHE A 233 10.95 11.21 -6.12
N PHE A 234 9.75 10.86 -6.59
CA PHE A 234 9.18 11.35 -7.84
C PHE A 234 7.77 11.87 -7.66
N ASN A 235 7.48 12.98 -8.32
CA ASN A 235 6.12 13.46 -8.53
C ASN A 235 5.70 12.94 -9.90
N VAL A 236 4.60 12.21 -9.96
CA VAL A 236 4.11 11.58 -11.17
C VAL A 236 3.07 12.49 -11.82
N GLU A 237 3.37 12.98 -13.02
CA GLU A 237 2.42 13.73 -13.84
C GLU A 237 1.61 12.76 -14.70
N ASN A 238 0.37 13.16 -15.03
CA ASN A 238 -0.59 12.34 -15.75
C ASN A 238 -0.82 10.98 -15.09
N SER A 239 -0.89 10.96 -13.76
CA SER A 239 -0.97 9.71 -13.01
C SER A 239 -2.21 8.87 -13.37
N GLU A 240 -1.97 7.63 -13.77
CA GLU A 240 -2.98 6.58 -13.92
C GLU A 240 -3.67 6.29 -12.59
N PHE A 241 -2.89 6.21 -11.50
CA PHE A 241 -3.41 5.93 -10.17
C PHE A 241 -4.41 7.01 -9.69
N ILE A 242 -4.17 8.28 -9.99
CA ILE A 242 -5.16 9.34 -9.71
C ILE A 242 -6.42 9.15 -10.56
N ARG A 243 -6.30 8.90 -11.86
CA ARG A 243 -7.47 8.67 -12.74
C ARG A 243 -8.30 7.49 -12.26
N TRP A 244 -7.63 6.39 -11.89
CA TRP A 244 -8.26 5.22 -11.32
C TRP A 244 -9.07 5.56 -10.07
N LEU A 245 -8.50 6.31 -9.12
CA LEU A 245 -9.24 6.77 -7.93
C LEU A 245 -10.45 7.66 -8.30
N GLU A 246 -10.31 8.55 -9.28
CA GLU A 246 -11.42 9.40 -9.74
C GLU A 246 -12.54 8.60 -10.44
N GLU A 247 -12.19 7.55 -11.19
CA GLU A 247 -13.14 6.63 -11.83
C GLU A 247 -13.89 5.78 -10.81
N GLU A 248 -13.18 5.27 -9.78
CA GLU A 248 -13.78 4.53 -8.67
C GLU A 248 -14.72 5.42 -7.85
N ASN A 249 -14.35 6.67 -7.62
CA ASN A 249 -15.18 7.69 -6.96
C ASN A 249 -16.34 8.19 -7.83
N GLY A 250 -16.35 7.88 -9.14
CA GLY A 250 -17.32 8.40 -10.10
C GLY A 250 -17.25 9.92 -10.33
N LYS A 251 -16.24 10.60 -9.76
CA LYS A 251 -16.00 12.04 -9.90
C LYS A 251 -14.53 12.38 -9.67
N LYS A 252 -14.11 13.51 -10.25
CA LYS A 252 -12.77 14.08 -10.04
C LYS A 252 -12.58 14.59 -8.61
N PHE A 253 -11.34 14.62 -8.14
CA PHE A 253 -11.01 15.21 -6.84
C PHE A 253 -11.34 16.70 -6.82
N GLU A 254 -12.10 17.15 -5.81
CA GLU A 254 -12.49 18.56 -5.65
C GLU A 254 -11.30 19.48 -5.40
N ARG A 255 -10.26 18.96 -4.73
CA ARG A 255 -9.00 19.67 -4.47
C ARG A 255 -7.88 18.98 -5.22
N LYS A 256 -6.89 19.77 -5.65
CA LYS A 256 -5.71 19.25 -6.35
C LYS A 256 -4.95 18.24 -5.48
N VAL A 257 -4.92 17.00 -5.93
CA VAL A 257 -4.08 15.92 -5.39
C VAL A 257 -2.83 15.73 -6.24
N LYS A 258 -1.80 15.13 -5.66
CA LYS A 258 -0.56 14.77 -6.35
C LYS A 258 -0.19 13.32 -6.05
N HIS A 259 0.50 12.71 -7.00
CA HIS A 259 1.05 11.37 -6.85
C HIS A 259 2.54 11.48 -6.54
N TYR A 260 2.91 11.06 -5.33
CA TYR A 260 4.30 10.91 -4.90
C TYR A 260 4.69 9.44 -4.95
N CYS A 261 5.70 9.11 -5.74
CA CYS A 261 6.25 7.77 -5.85
C CYS A 261 7.63 7.73 -5.17
N ILE A 262 7.77 6.83 -4.19
CA ILE A 262 8.96 6.66 -3.35
C ILE A 262 9.57 5.30 -3.69
N PHE A 263 10.80 5.32 -4.22
CA PHE A 263 11.53 4.13 -4.61
C PHE A 263 12.55 3.75 -3.56
N SER A 264 12.70 2.45 -3.32
CA SER A 264 13.72 1.88 -2.47
C SER A 264 14.22 0.56 -3.03
N SER A 265 15.23 -0.04 -2.40
CA SER A 265 15.71 -1.39 -2.73
C SER A 265 14.63 -2.47 -2.53
N THR A 266 13.76 -2.29 -1.54
CA THR A 266 12.79 -3.30 -1.07
C THR A 266 11.41 -3.08 -1.66
N PHE A 267 10.89 -1.85 -1.56
CA PHE A 267 9.52 -1.51 -1.93
C PHE A 267 9.43 -0.24 -2.78
N ILE A 268 8.30 -0.10 -3.46
CA ILE A 268 7.83 1.12 -4.08
C ILE A 268 6.59 1.56 -3.30
N VAL A 269 6.56 2.82 -2.85
CA VAL A 269 5.43 3.41 -2.15
C VAL A 269 4.86 4.56 -2.97
N ASP A 270 3.64 4.38 -3.46
CA ASP A 270 2.88 5.43 -4.13
C ASP A 270 1.95 6.08 -3.10
N VAL A 271 1.94 7.41 -3.07
CA VAL A 271 1.07 8.17 -2.18
C VAL A 271 0.33 9.22 -2.97
N ILE A 272 -1.00 9.14 -2.96
CA ILE A 272 -1.88 10.18 -3.46
C ILE A 272 -2.22 11.10 -2.30
N SER A 273 -1.76 12.35 -2.35
CA SER A 273 -1.98 13.29 -1.27
C SER A 273 -2.10 14.74 -1.75
N LYS A 274 -2.87 15.51 -1.00
CA LYS A 274 -2.96 16.98 -1.11
C LYS A 274 -1.71 17.66 -0.51
N SER A 275 -1.07 17.00 0.46
CA SER A 275 0.11 17.51 1.16
C SER A 275 1.40 17.06 0.47
N LYS A 276 2.44 17.90 0.52
CA LYS A 276 3.77 17.53 0.04
C LYS A 276 4.52 16.73 1.11
N PRO A 277 5.23 15.64 0.75
CA PRO A 277 6.11 14.94 1.68
C PRO A 277 7.20 15.86 2.19
N LYS A 278 7.39 15.86 3.51
CA LYS A 278 8.56 16.41 4.20
C LYS A 278 9.57 15.28 4.40
N ILE A 279 10.85 15.62 4.31
CA ILE A 279 11.87 14.58 4.44
C ILE A 279 13.02 15.05 5.30
N LYS A 280 13.34 14.27 6.32
CA LYS A 280 14.30 14.59 7.38
C LYS A 280 15.37 13.49 7.46
N ARG A 281 16.64 13.89 7.45
CA ARG A 281 17.75 12.99 7.80
C ARG A 281 17.78 12.84 9.32
N LEU A 282 17.76 11.61 9.82
CA LEU A 282 17.76 11.33 11.26
C LEU A 282 19.18 11.09 11.81
N GLY A 283 20.20 10.99 10.95
CA GLY A 283 21.59 10.76 11.34
C GLY A 283 22.02 9.30 11.18
N ARG A 284 23.16 8.94 11.77
CA ARG A 284 23.71 7.59 11.80
C ARG A 284 23.44 6.94 13.15
N LYS A 285 22.91 5.71 13.15
CA LYS A 285 22.83 4.87 14.34
C LYS A 285 23.92 3.79 14.26
N GLU A 286 24.80 3.75 15.25
CA GLU A 286 25.82 2.69 15.34
C GLU A 286 25.13 1.36 15.70
N ARG A 287 25.51 0.28 15.02
CA ARG A 287 25.03 -1.07 15.32
C ARG A 287 26.18 -1.81 16.00
N THR A 288 26.00 -2.19 17.27
CA THR A 288 26.90 -3.15 17.92
C THR A 288 26.67 -4.50 17.24
N ILE A 289 27.75 -5.09 16.70
CA ILE A 289 27.73 -6.43 16.09
C ILE A 289 27.75 -7.46 17.21
#